data_AF-A0A7W1FWB1-F1
#
_entry.id   AF-A0A7W1FWB1-F1
#
_cell.length_a   1.000
_cell.length_b   1.000
_cell.length_c   1.000
_cell.angle_alpha   90.00
_cell.angle_beta   90.00
_cell.angle_gamma   90.00
#
_symmetry.space_group_name_H-M   'P 1'
#
loop_
_entity.id
_entity.type
_entity.pdbx_description
1 polymer ?
#
loop_
_entity_poly.entity_id
_entity_poly.type
_entity_poly.pdbx_seq_one_letter_code
_entity_poly.pdbx_strand_id
1 'polypeptide(L)'
;MTVISLKEFEDADLLRVKHTRTAAEYCWTSTSSTILYSIKTFNLDNCTYLDADMQFFADPKVLFEEMGKKSVLITAHRYTPEYDQSEVSGKYCVQFVSFKNDDRGIKVLQWWRDACIKWCYARVEDGKFGDQKYLDEWTSRFEGVHELQHLGGGLAPWNVQQYIFKQEGDVIKGIEKSSGKQFQPIFFHFHGLKFFKGEIVLLSGSDYTLTKEVRTTFYKPYVLALNEAKKTVKTFDNSFDPNGATAEAPSYPFGFFVCLKYYLYDLRTSVKNIFGKNLRKRIAHHYYYKNEDFNS
;
A
#
# COMPACT_ATOMS: atom_id res chain seq x y z
N MET A 1 10.88 20.65 4.96
CA MET A 1 9.73 19.84 5.40
C MET A 1 8.81 20.75 6.18
N THR A 2 7.52 20.76 5.86
CA THR A 2 6.49 21.51 6.60
C THR A 2 5.61 20.49 7.31
N VAL A 3 5.50 20.60 8.63
CA VAL A 3 4.62 19.73 9.42
C VAL A 3 3.27 20.42 9.54
N ILE A 4 2.20 19.75 9.12
CA ILE A 4 0.82 20.22 9.27
C ILE A 4 0.16 19.35 10.31
N SER A 5 -0.18 19.94 11.44
CA SER A 5 -0.92 19.25 12.50
C SER A 5 -2.39 19.08 12.11
N LEU A 6 -3.03 18.06 12.67
CA LEU A 6 -4.45 17.76 12.45
C LEU A 6 -5.34 19.00 12.69
N LYS A 7 -5.05 19.78 13.73
CA LYS A 7 -5.84 20.96 14.12
C LYS A 7 -5.81 22.09 13.08
N GLU A 8 -4.80 22.16 12.22
CA GLU A 8 -4.63 23.25 11.27
C GLU A 8 -5.62 23.20 10.11
N PHE A 9 -6.03 22.00 9.69
CA PHE A 9 -6.97 21.82 8.59
C PHE A 9 -8.36 21.33 9.06
N GLU A 10 -8.54 21.09 10.36
CA GLU A 10 -9.82 20.71 10.94
C GLU A 10 -10.81 21.88 10.96
N ASP A 11 -11.66 21.94 9.94
CA ASP A 11 -12.80 22.85 9.90
C ASP A 11 -14.03 22.31 10.63
N ALA A 12 -15.10 23.11 10.65
CA ALA A 12 -16.35 22.77 11.32
C ALA A 12 -17.01 21.48 10.80
N ASP A 13 -16.85 21.14 9.53
CA ASP A 13 -17.45 19.93 8.95
C ASP A 13 -16.69 18.67 9.39
N LEU A 14 -15.36 18.71 9.39
CA LEU A 14 -14.53 17.62 9.90
C LEU A 14 -14.76 17.39 11.40
N LEU A 15 -14.72 18.47 12.19
CA LEU A 15 -14.94 18.38 13.64
C LEU A 15 -16.32 17.83 13.99
N ARG A 16 -17.35 18.14 13.18
CA ARG A 16 -18.70 17.61 13.35
C ARG A 16 -18.73 16.09 13.25
N VAL A 17 -17.97 15.47 12.35
CA VAL A 17 -18.00 14.01 12.13
C VAL A 17 -16.96 13.23 12.92
N LYS A 18 -15.92 13.91 13.45
CA LYS A 18 -14.78 13.29 14.16
C LYS A 18 -15.17 12.27 15.23
N HIS A 19 -16.13 12.60 16.08
CA HIS A 19 -16.57 11.73 17.18
C HIS A 19 -17.36 10.50 16.70
N THR A 20 -17.78 10.47 15.44
CA THR A 20 -18.50 9.36 14.81
C THR A 20 -17.59 8.46 13.97
N ARG A 21 -16.27 8.63 14.07
CA ARG A 21 -15.25 7.88 13.32
C ARG A 21 -14.25 7.29 14.30
N THR A 22 -13.75 6.09 14.02
CA THR A 22 -12.52 5.58 14.64
C THR A 22 -11.32 6.42 14.17
N ALA A 23 -10.17 6.27 14.83
CA ALA A 23 -8.96 6.98 14.40
C ALA A 23 -8.59 6.69 12.93
N ALA A 24 -8.66 5.42 12.51
CA ALA A 24 -8.37 5.02 11.13
C ALA A 24 -9.39 5.62 10.13
N GLU A 25 -10.68 5.52 10.43
CA GLU A 25 -11.72 6.10 9.57
C GLU A 25 -11.63 7.63 9.49
N TYR A 26 -11.22 8.29 10.57
CA TYR A 26 -11.04 9.73 10.56
C TYR A 26 -9.80 10.15 9.76
N CYS A 27 -8.72 9.35 9.78
CA CYS A 27 -7.58 9.54 8.87
C CYS A 27 -8.06 9.48 7.42
N TRP A 28 -8.81 8.45 7.02
CA TRP A 28 -9.38 8.34 5.67
C TRP A 28 -10.35 9.49 5.33
N THR A 29 -11.18 9.90 6.29
CA THR A 29 -12.10 11.05 6.13
C THR A 29 -11.33 12.35 5.87
N SER A 30 -10.12 12.46 6.43
CA SER A 30 -9.30 13.67 6.41
C SER A 30 -8.41 13.78 5.18
N THR A 31 -8.13 12.69 4.46
CA THR A 31 -7.17 12.64 3.34
C THR A 31 -7.39 13.77 2.33
N SER A 32 -8.60 13.91 1.81
CA SER A 32 -9.00 14.94 0.84
C SER A 32 -8.90 16.36 1.41
N SER A 33 -9.29 16.55 2.67
CA SER A 33 -9.18 17.83 3.38
C SER A 33 -7.74 18.28 3.55
N THR A 34 -6.81 17.37 3.87
CA THR A 34 -5.38 17.68 4.01
C THR A 34 -4.79 18.16 2.68
N ILE A 35 -5.14 17.51 1.56
CA ILE A 35 -4.70 17.91 0.21
C ILE A 35 -5.28 19.30 -0.12
N LEU A 36 -6.58 19.50 0.10
CA LEU A 36 -7.25 20.77 -0.20
C LEU A 36 -6.66 21.92 0.60
N TYR A 37 -6.46 21.72 1.90
CA TYR A 37 -5.79 22.68 2.77
C TYR A 37 -4.39 23.00 2.25
N SER A 38 -3.60 21.98 1.90
CA SER A 38 -2.23 22.19 1.43
C SER A 38 -2.20 23.05 0.16
N ILE A 39 -3.07 22.75 -0.81
CA ILE A 39 -3.17 23.53 -2.06
C ILE A 39 -3.54 24.99 -1.76
N LYS A 40 -4.57 25.22 -0.93
CA LYS A 40 -5.10 26.57 -0.69
C LYS A 40 -4.20 27.41 0.21
N THR A 41 -3.69 26.84 1.30
CA THR A 41 -2.88 27.56 2.29
C THR A 41 -1.50 27.90 1.75
N PHE A 42 -0.87 27.00 1.00
CA PHE A 42 0.47 27.22 0.47
C PHE A 42 0.48 27.67 -1.00
N ASN A 43 -0.69 27.92 -1.58
CA ASN A 43 -0.87 28.33 -2.99
C ASN A 43 -0.10 27.43 -3.97
N LEU A 44 -0.25 26.11 -3.81
CA LEU A 44 0.47 25.12 -4.62
C LEU A 44 -0.18 24.98 -6.00
N ASP A 45 0.62 24.76 -7.04
CA ASP A 45 0.13 24.44 -8.38
C ASP A 45 -0.50 23.03 -8.45
N ASN A 46 -0.02 22.12 -7.61
CA ASN A 46 -0.51 20.76 -7.48
C ASN A 46 -0.12 20.17 -6.11
N CYS A 47 -0.81 19.11 -5.70
CA CYS A 47 -0.48 18.35 -4.52
C CYS A 47 -0.71 16.86 -4.79
N THR A 48 0.24 16.02 -4.37
CA THR A 48 0.16 14.56 -4.51
C THR A 48 0.15 13.94 -3.13
N TYR A 49 -0.91 13.20 -2.82
CA TYR A 49 -0.99 12.37 -1.64
C TYR A 49 -0.21 11.08 -1.84
N LEU A 50 0.53 10.68 -0.80
CA LEU A 50 1.30 9.46 -0.72
C LEU A 50 0.92 8.71 0.55
N ASP A 51 0.65 7.41 0.45
CA ASP A 51 0.57 6.54 1.62
C ASP A 51 1.94 6.46 2.33
N ALA A 52 1.90 6.36 3.66
CA ALA A 52 3.11 6.36 4.48
C ALA A 52 3.92 5.05 4.39
N ASP A 53 3.30 3.97 3.92
CA ASP A 53 3.90 2.64 3.75
C ASP A 53 4.30 2.37 2.30
N MET A 54 4.91 3.38 1.65
CA MET A 54 5.43 3.31 0.29
C MET A 54 6.93 3.56 0.23
N GLN A 55 7.60 2.97 -0.78
CA GLN A 55 8.98 3.30 -1.14
C GLN A 55 9.10 3.54 -2.64
N PHE A 56 9.84 4.58 -3.01
CA PHE A 56 10.20 4.89 -4.40
C PHE A 56 11.55 4.24 -4.77
N PHE A 57 11.60 3.67 -5.97
CA PHE A 57 12.77 3.00 -6.56
C PHE A 57 13.30 3.72 -7.80
N ALA A 58 12.54 4.71 -8.30
CA ALA A 58 12.94 5.59 -9.39
C ALA A 58 12.21 6.93 -9.28
N ASP A 59 12.65 7.91 -10.07
CA ASP A 59 12.03 9.24 -10.11
C ASP A 59 10.55 9.14 -10.57
N PRO A 60 9.58 9.62 -9.77
CA PRO A 60 8.16 9.58 -10.13
C PRO A 60 7.76 10.55 -11.24
N LYS A 61 8.68 11.39 -11.76
CA LYS A 61 8.43 12.34 -12.85
C LYS A 61 7.70 11.71 -14.03
N VAL A 62 8.05 10.47 -14.40
CA VAL A 62 7.43 9.73 -15.51
C VAL A 62 5.91 9.58 -15.32
N LEU A 63 5.44 9.44 -14.07
CA LEU A 63 4.01 9.31 -13.76
C LEU A 63 3.26 10.63 -13.96
N PHE A 64 3.89 11.75 -13.61
CA PHE A 64 3.33 13.09 -13.83
C PHE A 64 3.38 13.51 -15.30
N GLU A 65 4.44 13.13 -16.02
CA GLU A 65 4.52 13.32 -17.47
C GLU A 65 3.42 12.53 -18.20
N GLU A 66 3.11 11.30 -17.76
CA GLU A 66 1.99 10.51 -18.28
C GLU A 66 0.63 11.18 -18.05
N MET A 67 0.40 11.73 -16.85
CA MET A 67 -0.81 12.52 -16.54
C MET A 67 -0.98 13.72 -17.49
N GLY A 68 0.13 14.33 -17.92
CA GLY A 68 0.14 15.37 -18.95
C GLY A 68 -0.74 16.57 -18.61
N LYS A 69 -1.72 16.90 -19.47
CA LYS A 69 -2.65 18.03 -19.30
C LYS A 69 -3.90 17.70 -18.47
N LYS A 70 -4.02 16.47 -17.97
CA LYS A 70 -5.10 16.07 -17.06
C LYS A 70 -4.89 16.72 -15.69
N SER A 71 -5.93 16.70 -14.86
CA SER A 71 -6.03 17.47 -13.62
C SER A 71 -6.03 16.58 -12.38
N VAL A 72 -6.39 15.29 -12.52
CA VAL A 72 -6.32 14.29 -11.46
C VAL A 72 -5.62 13.02 -11.96
N LEU A 73 -4.74 12.44 -11.15
CA LEU A 73 -4.10 11.14 -11.39
C LEU A 73 -4.52 10.14 -10.31
N ILE A 74 -5.04 8.99 -10.72
CA ILE A 74 -5.41 7.88 -9.82
C ILE A 74 -4.74 6.58 -10.26
N THR A 75 -4.53 5.66 -9.31
CA THR A 75 -3.88 4.37 -9.56
C THR A 75 -4.83 3.21 -9.34
N ALA A 76 -5.00 2.36 -10.36
CA ALA A 76 -5.76 1.13 -10.24
C ALA A 76 -5.00 0.09 -9.40
N HIS A 77 -5.71 -0.71 -8.60
CA HIS A 77 -5.11 -1.84 -7.89
C HIS A 77 -4.47 -2.84 -8.88
N ARG A 78 -5.06 -2.98 -10.07
CA ARG A 78 -4.66 -3.98 -11.09
C ARG A 78 -4.54 -5.36 -10.46
N TYR A 79 -5.56 -5.78 -9.71
CA TYR A 79 -5.55 -7.04 -8.98
C TYR A 79 -5.14 -8.21 -9.89
N THR A 80 -4.28 -9.08 -9.36
CA THR A 80 -4.17 -10.44 -9.91
C THR A 80 -5.56 -11.10 -9.75
N PRO A 81 -6.10 -11.81 -10.76
CA PRO A 81 -7.49 -12.31 -10.70
C PRO A 81 -7.85 -13.14 -9.45
N GLU A 82 -6.90 -13.93 -8.91
CA GLU A 82 -7.11 -14.71 -7.69
C GLU A 82 -7.26 -13.85 -6.42
N TYR A 83 -6.82 -12.59 -6.47
CA TYR A 83 -6.82 -11.64 -5.36
C TYR A 83 -7.71 -10.43 -5.62
N ASP A 84 -8.63 -10.51 -6.59
CA ASP A 84 -9.52 -9.42 -6.94
C ASP A 84 -10.48 -9.10 -5.80
N GLN A 85 -10.39 -7.85 -5.31
CA GLN A 85 -11.25 -7.30 -4.27
C GLN A 85 -12.00 -6.06 -4.77
N SER A 86 -12.07 -5.83 -6.09
CA SER A 86 -12.67 -4.62 -6.67
C SER A 86 -14.15 -4.43 -6.32
N GLU A 87 -14.91 -5.52 -6.18
CA GLU A 87 -16.30 -5.46 -5.71
C GLU A 87 -16.40 -4.80 -4.32
N VAL A 88 -15.48 -5.16 -3.42
CA VAL A 88 -15.53 -4.78 -2.01
C VAL A 88 -14.77 -3.47 -1.75
N SER A 89 -13.53 -3.39 -2.22
CA SER A 89 -12.60 -2.29 -1.98
C SER A 89 -12.51 -1.31 -3.15
N GLY A 90 -13.05 -1.63 -4.32
CA GLY A 90 -13.01 -0.76 -5.50
C GLY A 90 -11.81 -1.00 -6.41
N LYS A 91 -11.89 -0.46 -7.62
CA LYS A 91 -10.89 -0.59 -8.68
C LYS A 91 -9.60 0.19 -8.36
N TYR A 92 -9.71 1.31 -7.67
CA TYR A 92 -8.61 2.24 -7.41
C TYR A 92 -8.17 2.27 -5.95
N CYS A 93 -6.88 2.54 -5.75
CA CYS A 93 -6.25 2.66 -4.44
C CYS A 93 -5.87 4.11 -4.15
N VAL A 94 -6.16 4.58 -2.93
CA VAL A 94 -5.74 5.91 -2.45
C VAL A 94 -4.34 5.80 -1.84
N GLN A 95 -3.34 5.55 -2.69
CA GLN A 95 -1.93 5.43 -2.29
C GLN A 95 -1.05 6.50 -2.95
N PHE A 96 -1.42 6.90 -4.17
CA PHE A 96 -0.73 7.91 -4.96
C PHE A 96 -1.80 8.63 -5.76
N VAL A 97 -2.25 9.78 -5.25
CA VAL A 97 -3.34 10.55 -5.87
C VAL A 97 -2.89 11.99 -6.03
N SER A 98 -2.87 12.47 -7.27
CA SER A 98 -2.40 13.81 -7.59
C SER A 98 -3.54 14.71 -8.05
N PHE A 99 -3.56 15.94 -7.58
CA PHE A 99 -4.51 16.98 -7.96
C PHE A 99 -3.77 18.23 -8.40
N LYS A 100 -4.14 18.79 -9.55
CA LYS A 100 -3.76 20.13 -9.95
C LYS A 100 -4.69 21.16 -9.32
N ASN A 101 -4.15 22.33 -9.00
CA ASN A 101 -4.91 23.50 -8.57
C ASN A 101 -5.51 24.22 -9.80
N ASP A 102 -6.31 23.48 -10.56
CA ASP A 102 -7.15 24.00 -11.63
C ASP A 102 -8.63 23.69 -11.33
N ASP A 103 -9.55 24.27 -12.09
CA ASP A 103 -10.98 24.13 -11.83
C ASP A 103 -11.45 22.66 -11.82
N ARG A 104 -10.85 21.80 -12.66
CA ARG A 104 -11.23 20.38 -12.73
C ARG A 104 -10.68 19.60 -11.55
N GLY A 105 -9.41 19.80 -11.21
CA GLY A 105 -8.75 19.14 -10.09
C GLY A 105 -9.40 19.51 -8.75
N ILE A 106 -9.66 20.80 -8.53
CA ILE A 106 -10.34 21.28 -7.31
C ILE A 106 -11.79 20.78 -7.24
N LYS A 107 -12.50 20.70 -8.37
CA LYS A 107 -13.86 20.14 -8.40
C LYS A 107 -13.91 18.68 -7.94
N VAL A 108 -12.99 17.83 -8.41
CA VAL A 108 -12.93 16.42 -7.97
C VAL A 108 -12.55 16.34 -6.50
N LEU A 109 -11.54 17.12 -6.08
CA LEU A 109 -11.06 17.12 -4.70
C LEU A 109 -12.14 17.55 -3.69
N GLN A 110 -12.86 18.63 -3.99
CA GLN A 110 -13.94 19.12 -3.14
C GLN A 110 -15.08 18.11 -3.07
N TRP A 111 -15.46 17.52 -4.20
CA TRP A 111 -16.48 16.49 -4.23
C TRP A 111 -16.09 15.27 -3.38
N TRP A 112 -14.83 14.83 -3.48
CA TRP A 112 -14.32 13.71 -2.68
C TRP A 112 -14.32 14.03 -1.19
N ARG A 113 -13.91 15.25 -0.81
CA ARG A 113 -13.99 15.75 0.56
C ARG A 113 -15.41 15.68 1.11
N ASP A 114 -16.37 16.22 0.37
CA ASP A 114 -17.76 16.26 0.80
C ASP A 114 -18.35 14.84 0.92
N ALA A 115 -17.97 13.94 0.01
CA ALA A 115 -18.36 12.53 0.06
C ALA A 115 -17.79 11.82 1.30
N CYS A 116 -16.49 11.98 1.59
CA CYS A 116 -15.83 11.39 2.76
C CYS A 116 -16.41 11.91 4.09
N ILE A 117 -16.68 13.22 4.18
CA ILE A 117 -17.31 13.82 5.37
C ILE A 117 -18.72 13.23 5.56
N LYS A 118 -19.49 13.11 4.47
CA LYS A 118 -20.83 12.50 4.51
C LYS A 118 -20.78 11.05 4.95
N TRP A 119 -19.86 10.26 4.41
CA TRP A 119 -19.71 8.84 4.72
C TRP A 119 -18.29 8.36 4.43
N CYS A 120 -17.61 7.80 5.42
CA CYS A 120 -16.29 7.18 5.26
C CYS A 120 -16.04 6.25 6.45
N TYR A 121 -16.27 4.95 6.25
CA TYR A 121 -16.23 3.95 7.32
C TYR A 121 -15.51 2.68 6.86
N ALA A 122 -14.96 1.94 7.82
CA ALA A 122 -14.28 0.66 7.64
C ALA A 122 -15.28 -0.51 7.56
N ARG A 123 -16.33 -0.33 6.76
CA ARG A 123 -17.35 -1.35 6.49
C ARG A 123 -17.88 -1.21 5.08
N VAL A 124 -18.38 -2.31 4.52
CA VAL A 124 -18.98 -2.31 3.18
C VAL A 124 -20.45 -1.97 3.32
N GLU A 125 -20.90 -0.91 2.64
CA GLU A 125 -22.30 -0.46 2.73
C GLU A 125 -22.70 0.25 1.44
N ASP A 126 -23.77 -0.22 0.79
CA ASP A 126 -24.35 0.41 -0.41
C ASP A 126 -23.30 0.81 -1.46
N GLY A 127 -22.37 -0.11 -1.77
CA GLY A 127 -21.29 0.13 -2.73
C GLY A 127 -20.20 1.10 -2.25
N LYS A 128 -20.07 1.36 -0.95
CA LYS A 128 -19.03 2.24 -0.36
C LYS A 128 -18.10 1.45 0.55
N PHE A 129 -16.84 1.88 0.60
CA PHE A 129 -15.82 1.39 1.51
C PHE A 129 -14.72 2.43 1.66
N GLY A 130 -14.55 2.95 2.88
CA GLY A 130 -13.57 3.99 3.18
C GLY A 130 -13.68 5.22 2.27
N ASP A 131 -12.53 5.84 2.02
CA ASP A 131 -12.34 6.96 1.10
C ASP A 131 -12.06 6.49 -0.35
N GLN A 132 -11.66 5.23 -0.52
CA GLN A 132 -11.19 4.71 -1.82
C GLN A 132 -12.31 4.40 -2.82
N LYS A 133 -13.45 3.85 -2.39
CA LYS A 133 -14.45 3.33 -3.34
C LYS A 133 -15.12 4.42 -4.17
N TYR A 134 -15.05 5.67 -3.71
CA TYR A 134 -15.49 6.84 -4.46
C TYR A 134 -14.73 7.04 -5.78
N LEU A 135 -13.48 6.59 -5.89
CA LEU A 135 -12.67 6.77 -7.09
C LEU A 135 -13.21 5.98 -8.29
N ASP A 136 -13.99 4.91 -8.07
CA ASP A 136 -14.52 4.01 -9.10
C ASP A 136 -15.32 4.77 -10.17
N GLU A 137 -16.05 5.81 -9.77
CA GLU A 137 -16.86 6.63 -10.66
C GLU A 137 -16.12 7.86 -11.23
N TRP A 138 -14.90 8.17 -10.81
CA TRP A 138 -14.26 9.45 -11.17
C TRP A 138 -14.02 9.59 -12.67
N THR A 139 -13.56 8.52 -13.32
CA THR A 139 -13.23 8.52 -14.76
C THR A 139 -14.46 8.72 -15.66
N SER A 140 -15.66 8.34 -15.20
CA SER A 140 -16.91 8.56 -15.92
C SER A 140 -17.66 9.82 -15.46
N ARG A 141 -17.46 10.24 -14.21
CA ARG A 141 -18.15 11.37 -13.58
C ARG A 141 -17.47 12.72 -13.86
N PHE A 142 -16.16 12.74 -14.03
CA PHE A 142 -15.38 13.98 -14.12
C PHE A 142 -14.45 14.01 -15.33
N GLU A 143 -14.36 15.19 -15.93
CA GLU A 143 -13.35 15.46 -16.94
C GLU A 143 -11.98 15.66 -16.30
N GLY A 144 -10.92 15.27 -17.03
CA GLY A 144 -9.55 15.54 -16.58
C GLY A 144 -9.00 14.53 -15.57
N VAL A 145 -9.70 13.42 -15.31
CA VAL A 145 -9.15 12.29 -14.53
C VAL A 145 -8.33 11.39 -15.44
N HIS A 146 -7.14 11.00 -14.98
CA HIS A 146 -6.23 10.07 -15.63
C HIS A 146 -6.04 8.84 -14.76
N GLU A 147 -6.37 7.67 -15.29
CA GLU A 147 -5.98 6.39 -14.70
C GLU A 147 -4.57 6.03 -15.14
N LEU A 148 -3.66 5.88 -14.19
CA LEU A 148 -2.26 5.57 -14.47
C LEU A 148 -2.10 4.24 -15.22
N GLN A 149 -1.40 4.29 -16.35
CA GLN A 149 -1.09 3.17 -17.23
C GLN A 149 0.34 2.65 -17.02
N HIS A 150 1.28 3.48 -16.55
CA HIS A 150 2.64 3.03 -16.26
C HIS A 150 2.63 1.91 -15.21
N LEU A 151 3.17 0.75 -15.58
CA LEU A 151 3.16 -0.46 -14.74
C LEU A 151 4.05 -0.31 -13.50
N GLY A 152 5.04 0.59 -13.54
CA GLY A 152 5.93 0.86 -12.42
C GLY A 152 5.31 1.63 -11.27
N GLY A 153 4.22 2.37 -11.47
CA GLY A 153 3.50 3.02 -10.39
C GLY A 153 2.34 2.14 -9.94
N GLY A 154 2.16 1.96 -8.63
CA GLY A 154 1.08 1.16 -8.07
C GLY A 154 1.40 -0.33 -7.95
N LEU A 155 2.67 -0.70 -7.79
CA LEU A 155 3.05 -2.09 -7.47
C LEU A 155 2.74 -2.38 -6.01
N ALA A 156 2.16 -3.55 -5.74
CA ALA A 156 1.73 -3.93 -4.41
C ALA A 156 1.49 -5.45 -4.31
N PRO A 157 1.34 -6.01 -3.10
CA PRO A 157 1.18 -7.46 -2.89
C PRO A 157 0.03 -8.08 -3.68
N TRP A 158 -1.05 -7.32 -3.92
CA TRP A 158 -2.23 -7.78 -4.63
C TRP A 158 -2.09 -7.88 -6.16
N ASN A 159 -1.01 -7.34 -6.74
CA ASN A 159 -0.80 -7.36 -8.20
C ASN A 159 0.55 -7.92 -8.67
N VAL A 160 1.52 -8.09 -7.77
CA VAL A 160 2.90 -8.47 -8.12
C VAL A 160 3.03 -9.84 -8.78
N GLN A 161 2.04 -10.71 -8.66
CA GLN A 161 2.06 -12.04 -9.29
C GLN A 161 1.97 -11.97 -10.81
N GLN A 162 1.57 -10.82 -11.37
CA GLN A 162 1.50 -10.57 -12.81
C GLN A 162 2.86 -10.19 -13.41
N TYR A 163 3.88 -9.93 -12.58
CA TYR A 163 5.16 -9.39 -13.03
C TYR A 163 6.33 -10.34 -12.71
N ILE A 164 7.40 -10.19 -13.49
CA ILE A 164 8.72 -10.75 -13.21
C ILE A 164 9.65 -9.58 -12.95
N PHE A 165 10.42 -9.65 -11.86
CA PHE A 165 11.40 -8.64 -11.51
C PHE A 165 12.82 -9.16 -11.66
N LYS A 166 13.70 -8.34 -12.21
CA LYS A 166 15.13 -8.62 -12.35
C LYS A 166 15.93 -7.41 -11.91
N GLN A 167 17.04 -7.66 -11.24
CA GLN A 167 18.04 -6.65 -10.95
C GLN A 167 19.01 -6.57 -12.13
N GLU A 168 19.17 -5.40 -12.75
CA GLU A 168 20.13 -5.10 -13.81
C GLU A 168 21.04 -3.96 -13.31
N GLY A 169 22.17 -4.30 -12.67
CA GLY A 169 23.03 -3.32 -11.99
C GLY A 169 22.31 -2.69 -10.79
N ASP A 170 22.23 -1.36 -10.76
CA ASP A 170 21.51 -0.61 -9.71
C ASP A 170 20.03 -0.41 -10.03
N VAL A 171 19.56 -0.87 -11.19
CA VAL A 171 18.18 -0.66 -11.65
C VAL A 171 17.37 -1.94 -11.52
N ILE A 172 16.14 -1.80 -11.03
CA ILE A 172 15.15 -2.88 -11.05
C ILE A 172 14.37 -2.79 -12.35
N LYS A 173 14.13 -3.93 -12.99
CA LYS A 173 13.33 -4.06 -14.19
C LYS A 173 12.15 -5.00 -13.97
N GLY A 174 10.96 -4.53 -14.29
CA GLY A 174 9.72 -5.30 -14.31
C GLY A 174 9.37 -5.76 -15.72
N ILE A 175 8.80 -6.95 -15.82
CA ILE A 175 8.24 -7.50 -17.07
C ILE A 175 6.84 -8.02 -16.76
N GLU A 176 5.83 -7.52 -17.47
CA GLU A 176 4.48 -8.07 -17.40
C GLU A 176 4.40 -9.43 -18.10
N LYS A 177 3.89 -10.44 -17.39
CA LYS A 177 3.89 -11.83 -17.88
C LYS A 177 3.00 -12.03 -19.11
N SER A 178 1.89 -11.31 -19.20
CA SER A 178 0.90 -11.47 -20.28
C SER A 178 1.35 -10.84 -21.59
N SER A 179 1.92 -9.63 -21.55
CA SER A 179 2.29 -8.86 -22.74
C SER A 179 3.79 -8.90 -23.06
N GLY A 180 4.64 -9.27 -22.09
CA GLY A 180 6.09 -9.12 -22.18
C GLY A 180 6.57 -7.67 -22.06
N LYS A 181 5.67 -6.70 -21.81
CA LYS A 181 6.00 -5.28 -21.67
C LYS A 181 6.97 -5.07 -20.51
N GLN A 182 8.07 -4.39 -20.80
CA GLN A 182 9.08 -4.02 -19.81
C GLN A 182 8.76 -2.64 -19.21
N PHE A 183 9.07 -2.47 -17.94
CA PHE A 183 8.89 -1.21 -17.23
C PHE A 183 9.90 -1.10 -16.08
N GLN A 184 10.16 0.13 -15.63
CA GLN A 184 10.92 0.37 -14.41
C GLN A 184 9.96 0.51 -13.22
N PRO A 185 10.12 -0.24 -12.12
CA PRO A 185 9.40 0.01 -10.88
C PRO A 185 9.65 1.44 -10.38
N ILE A 186 8.59 2.20 -10.16
CA ILE A 186 8.67 3.57 -9.64
C ILE A 186 8.42 3.56 -8.14
N PHE A 187 7.36 2.92 -7.67
CA PHE A 187 7.09 2.75 -6.25
C PHE A 187 6.42 1.42 -5.94
N PHE A 188 6.60 0.97 -4.70
CA PHE A 188 5.92 -0.20 -4.14
C PHE A 188 5.17 0.20 -2.86
N HIS A 189 3.93 -0.26 -2.72
CA HIS A 189 3.10 -0.09 -1.52
C HIS A 189 3.17 -1.36 -0.67
N PHE A 190 3.67 -1.24 0.57
CA PHE A 190 3.91 -2.35 1.50
C PHE A 190 2.67 -2.71 2.32
N HIS A 191 1.54 -2.89 1.63
CA HIS A 191 0.24 -3.10 2.25
C HIS A 191 0.23 -4.25 3.26
N GLY A 192 -0.14 -3.91 4.49
CA GLY A 192 -0.28 -4.85 5.59
C GLY A 192 1.05 -5.30 6.20
N LEU A 193 2.16 -4.64 5.87
CA LEU A 193 3.42 -4.85 6.56
C LEU A 193 3.30 -4.42 8.02
N LYS A 194 3.73 -5.28 8.94
CA LYS A 194 3.61 -5.01 10.38
C LYS A 194 4.78 -5.57 11.17
N PHE A 195 5.29 -4.76 12.10
CA PHE A 195 6.27 -5.20 13.09
C PHE A 195 5.58 -5.61 14.39
N PHE A 196 6.14 -6.62 15.03
CA PHE A 196 5.71 -7.14 16.32
C PHE A 196 6.90 -7.18 17.29
N LYS A 197 6.60 -7.39 18.57
CA LYS A 197 7.61 -7.69 19.58
C LYS A 197 8.45 -8.89 19.18
N GLY A 198 9.67 -8.95 19.70
CA GLY A 198 10.63 -10.01 19.37
C GLY A 198 11.21 -9.93 17.96
N GLU A 199 11.21 -8.74 17.35
CA GLU A 199 11.79 -8.49 16.01
C GLU A 199 11.14 -9.30 14.89
N ILE A 200 9.85 -9.59 15.04
CA ILE A 200 9.06 -10.32 14.06
C ILE A 200 8.39 -9.33 13.11
N VAL A 201 8.46 -9.62 11.82
CA VAL A 201 7.86 -8.84 10.74
C VAL A 201 6.90 -9.71 9.96
N LEU A 202 5.67 -9.23 9.79
CA LEU A 202 4.70 -9.74 8.83
C LEU A 202 4.80 -8.92 7.54
N LEU A 203 5.04 -9.56 6.39
CA LEU A 203 5.20 -8.82 5.12
C LEU A 203 3.87 -8.39 4.49
N SER A 204 2.78 -9.13 4.71
CA SER A 204 1.46 -8.71 4.27
C SER A 204 0.38 -9.35 5.14
N GLY A 205 -0.71 -8.62 5.36
CA GLY A 205 -1.85 -9.05 6.16
C GLY A 205 -2.81 -9.99 5.44
N SER A 206 -2.70 -10.13 4.11
CA SER A 206 -3.55 -11.01 3.31
C SER A 206 -2.74 -12.12 2.64
N ASP A 207 -3.45 -13.12 2.11
CA ASP A 207 -2.87 -14.36 1.61
C ASP A 207 -2.26 -14.23 0.18
N TYR A 208 -1.49 -13.17 -0.07
CA TYR A 208 -0.91 -12.87 -1.39
C TYR A 208 0.38 -13.62 -1.65
N THR A 209 0.45 -14.51 -2.64
CA THR A 209 1.70 -15.21 -2.94
C THR A 209 2.82 -14.22 -3.31
N LEU A 210 3.82 -14.10 -2.43
CA LEU A 210 5.02 -13.30 -2.66
C LEU A 210 6.15 -14.23 -3.13
N THR A 211 6.74 -13.96 -4.30
CA THR A 211 7.89 -14.77 -4.75
C THR A 211 9.16 -14.39 -3.98
N LYS A 212 10.21 -15.23 -4.09
CA LYS A 212 11.51 -14.92 -3.48
C LYS A 212 12.05 -13.61 -4.06
N GLU A 213 11.89 -13.41 -5.37
CA GLU A 213 12.34 -12.22 -6.09
C GLU A 213 11.63 -10.98 -5.56
N VAL A 214 10.30 -11.00 -5.38
CA VAL A 214 9.55 -9.87 -4.79
C VAL A 214 10.03 -9.56 -3.37
N ARG A 215 10.21 -10.59 -2.53
CA ARG A 215 10.70 -10.40 -1.16
C ARG A 215 12.10 -9.80 -1.13
N THR A 216 13.02 -10.32 -1.94
CA THR A 216 14.41 -9.84 -1.99
C THR A 216 14.51 -8.45 -2.62
N THR A 217 13.70 -8.15 -3.64
CA THR A 217 13.76 -6.89 -4.40
C THR A 217 13.11 -5.73 -3.65
N PHE A 218 11.96 -5.95 -3.00
CA PHE A 218 11.16 -4.87 -2.41
C PHE A 218 11.13 -4.93 -0.89
N TYR A 219 10.76 -6.07 -0.30
CA TYR A 219 10.54 -6.16 1.15
C TYR A 219 11.84 -6.11 1.96
N LYS A 220 12.86 -6.84 1.54
CA LYS A 220 14.17 -6.87 2.22
C LYS A 220 14.76 -5.47 2.38
N PRO A 221 14.96 -4.66 1.31
CA PRO A 221 15.53 -3.33 1.47
C PRO A 221 14.63 -2.40 2.30
N TYR A 222 13.31 -2.50 2.17
CA TYR A 222 12.38 -1.67 2.94
C TYR A 222 12.41 -1.96 4.44
N VAL A 223 12.37 -3.24 4.84
CA VAL A 223 12.47 -3.66 6.25
C VAL A 223 13.80 -3.25 6.86
N LEU A 224 14.91 -3.40 6.12
CA LEU A 224 16.23 -2.94 6.57
C LEU A 224 16.26 -1.41 6.77
N ALA A 225 15.69 -0.65 5.84
CA ALA A 225 15.61 0.80 5.93
C ALA A 225 14.78 1.26 7.13
N LEU A 226 13.62 0.63 7.40
CA LEU A 226 12.80 0.93 8.57
C LEU A 226 13.52 0.58 9.89
N ASN A 227 14.23 -0.54 9.94
CA ASN A 227 15.02 -0.92 11.11
C ASN A 227 16.18 0.06 11.35
N GLU A 228 16.82 0.57 10.29
CA GLU A 228 17.85 1.60 10.43
C GLU A 228 17.27 2.94 10.89
N ALA A 229 16.15 3.38 10.29
CA ALA A 229 15.43 4.57 10.73
C ALA A 229 15.01 4.47 12.21
N LYS A 230 14.56 3.28 12.65
CA LYS A 230 14.27 2.99 14.05
C LYS A 230 15.47 3.20 14.96
N LYS A 231 16.68 2.76 14.56
CA LYS A 231 17.90 3.02 15.35
C LYS A 231 18.14 4.52 15.46
N THR A 232 18.03 5.25 14.35
CA THR A 232 18.18 6.71 14.34
C THR A 232 17.18 7.40 15.26
N VAL A 233 15.89 7.09 15.16
CA VAL A 233 14.85 7.69 16.01
C VAL A 233 15.09 7.40 17.49
N LYS A 234 15.52 6.17 17.84
CA LYS A 234 15.87 5.81 19.22
C LYS A 234 17.05 6.58 19.80
N THR A 235 17.89 7.21 18.98
CA THR A 235 18.93 8.13 19.49
C THR A 235 18.34 9.46 20.00
N PHE A 236 17.15 9.83 19.54
CA PHE A 236 16.43 11.05 19.94
C PHE A 236 15.34 10.77 20.97
N ASP A 237 14.56 9.70 20.79
CA ASP A 237 13.48 9.29 21.69
C ASP A 237 13.37 7.76 21.75
N ASN A 238 13.67 7.19 22.92
CA ASN A 238 13.60 5.76 23.20
C ASN A 238 12.34 5.38 24.02
N SER A 239 11.37 6.28 24.19
CA SER A 239 10.15 6.00 24.95
C SER A 239 9.15 5.10 24.21
N PHE A 240 9.31 4.94 22.90
CA PHE A 240 8.43 4.13 22.06
C PHE A 240 9.20 3.31 21.01
N ASP A 241 8.50 2.38 20.34
CA ASP A 241 9.03 1.66 19.19
C ASP A 241 8.63 2.36 17.88
N PRO A 242 9.56 2.95 17.12
CA PRO A 242 9.25 3.68 15.88
C PRO A 242 8.57 2.84 14.80
N ASN A 243 8.76 1.52 14.81
CA ASN A 243 8.09 0.63 13.87
C ASN A 243 6.69 0.20 14.35
N GLY A 244 6.21 0.72 15.49
CA GLY A 244 4.90 0.41 16.06
C GLY A 244 4.78 -1.00 16.66
N ALA A 245 5.90 -1.64 16.98
CA ALA A 245 5.98 -3.03 17.45
C ALA A 245 5.50 -3.21 18.91
N THR A 246 4.21 -2.97 19.17
CA THR A 246 3.63 -2.99 20.53
C THR A 246 2.96 -4.32 20.91
N ALA A 247 2.54 -5.11 19.92
CA ALA A 247 1.83 -6.37 20.11
C ALA A 247 2.75 -7.60 19.91
N GLU A 248 2.37 -8.72 20.54
CA GLU A 248 2.96 -10.03 20.23
C GLU A 248 2.51 -10.51 18.85
N ALA A 249 3.39 -11.23 18.15
CA ALA A 249 3.05 -11.79 16.85
C ALA A 249 2.04 -12.95 17.04
N PRO A 250 0.96 -13.01 16.26
CA PRO A 250 0.01 -14.13 16.33
C PRO A 250 0.59 -15.42 15.76
N SER A 251 1.73 -15.34 15.06
CA SER A 251 2.51 -16.48 14.59
C SER A 251 4.00 -16.17 14.54
N TYR A 252 4.81 -17.20 14.34
CA TYR A 252 6.27 -17.13 14.31
C TYR A 252 6.78 -17.72 12.99
N PRO A 253 7.99 -17.33 12.53
CA PRO A 253 8.59 -17.94 11.34
C PRO A 253 8.65 -19.46 11.45
N PHE A 254 8.42 -20.15 10.33
CA PHE A 254 8.48 -21.60 10.31
C PHE A 254 9.93 -22.08 10.38
N GLY A 255 10.34 -22.58 11.55
CA GLY A 255 11.58 -23.31 11.70
C GLY A 255 11.54 -24.71 11.06
N PHE A 256 12.71 -25.33 10.91
CA PHE A 256 12.87 -26.67 10.32
C PHE A 256 11.91 -27.71 10.92
N PHE A 257 11.80 -27.77 12.25
CA PHE A 257 10.94 -28.73 12.94
C PHE A 257 9.44 -28.52 12.66
N VAL A 258 9.00 -27.26 12.49
CA VAL A 258 7.61 -26.95 12.14
C VAL A 258 7.32 -27.40 10.71
N CYS A 259 8.23 -27.11 9.78
CA CYS A 259 8.14 -27.59 8.39
C CYS A 259 8.12 -29.11 8.32
N LEU A 260 8.99 -29.80 9.07
CA LEU A 260 9.04 -31.26 9.13
C LEU A 260 7.74 -31.84 9.71
N LYS A 261 7.19 -31.23 10.77
CA LYS A 261 5.91 -31.65 11.36
C LYS A 261 4.77 -31.54 10.35
N TYR A 262 4.67 -30.43 9.61
CA TYR A 262 3.67 -30.27 8.56
C TYR A 262 3.87 -31.24 7.40
N TYR A 263 5.12 -31.45 6.96
CA TYR A 263 5.42 -32.44 5.92
C TYR A 263 4.96 -33.85 6.32
N LEU A 264 5.30 -34.30 7.52
CA LEU A 264 4.90 -35.61 8.03
C LEU A 264 3.39 -35.73 8.20
N TYR A 265 2.72 -34.65 8.62
CA TYR A 265 1.26 -34.59 8.71
C TYR A 265 0.61 -34.70 7.31
N ASP A 266 1.09 -33.93 6.34
CA ASP A 266 0.58 -33.93 4.97
C ASP A 266 0.83 -35.29 4.29
N LEU A 267 1.96 -35.95 4.58
CA LEU A 267 2.29 -37.28 4.08
C LEU A 267 1.37 -38.36 4.67
N ARG A 268 1.07 -38.27 5.98
CA ARG A 268 0.13 -39.18 6.66
C ARG A 268 -1.29 -39.05 6.15
N THR A 269 -1.70 -37.83 5.78
CA THR A 269 -3.06 -37.57 5.25
C THR A 269 -3.20 -37.98 3.78
N SER A 270 -2.13 -37.90 2.98
CA SER A 270 -2.12 -38.41 1.61
C SER A 270 -0.72 -38.63 1.09
N VAL A 271 -0.44 -39.83 0.57
CA VAL A 271 0.86 -40.16 -0.07
C VAL A 271 1.16 -39.26 -1.27
N LYS A 272 0.14 -38.64 -1.88
CA LYS A 272 0.30 -37.65 -2.96
C LYS A 272 1.08 -36.40 -2.51
N ASN A 273 1.18 -36.15 -1.20
CA ASN A 273 1.95 -35.04 -0.63
C ASN A 273 3.44 -35.36 -0.45
N ILE A 274 3.96 -36.50 -0.91
CA ILE A 274 5.39 -36.83 -0.83
C ILE A 274 6.30 -35.78 -1.48
N PHE A 275 5.79 -35.07 -2.49
CA PHE A 275 6.51 -33.95 -3.11
C PHE A 275 6.38 -32.62 -2.36
N GLY A 276 5.72 -32.62 -1.19
CA GLY A 276 5.59 -31.47 -0.30
C GLY A 276 4.66 -30.37 -0.83
N LYS A 277 3.70 -30.67 -1.72
CA LYS A 277 2.82 -29.66 -2.34
C LYS A 277 2.11 -28.79 -1.29
N ASN A 278 1.49 -29.42 -0.28
CA ASN A 278 0.77 -28.72 0.79
C ASN A 278 1.72 -27.90 1.68
N LEU A 279 2.87 -28.45 2.06
CA LEU A 279 3.89 -27.70 2.79
C LEU A 279 4.37 -26.47 2.01
N ARG A 280 4.66 -26.61 0.71
CA ARG A 280 5.06 -25.47 -0.15
C ARG A 280 3.98 -24.40 -0.18
N LYS A 281 2.69 -24.81 -0.24
CA LYS A 281 1.57 -23.86 -0.13
C LYS A 281 1.58 -23.16 1.23
N ARG A 282 1.72 -23.87 2.36
CA ARG A 282 1.80 -23.26 3.70
C ARG A 282 2.94 -22.26 3.81
N ILE A 283 4.14 -22.60 3.31
CA ILE A 283 5.31 -21.72 3.36
C ILE A 283 5.11 -20.49 2.47
N ALA A 284 4.55 -20.65 1.27
CA ALA A 284 4.31 -19.55 0.34
C ALA A 284 3.33 -18.50 0.90
N HIS A 285 2.52 -18.89 1.90
CA HIS A 285 1.46 -18.12 2.52
C HIS A 285 1.75 -17.74 3.98
N HIS A 286 2.98 -17.98 4.45
CA HIS A 286 3.41 -17.69 5.81
C HIS A 286 4.44 -16.56 5.79
N TYR A 287 3.98 -15.33 6.03
CA TYR A 287 4.79 -14.12 5.86
C TYR A 287 5.45 -13.61 7.14
N TYR A 288 5.63 -14.45 8.16
CA TYR A 288 6.33 -14.09 9.38
C TYR A 288 7.82 -14.38 9.24
N TYR A 289 8.62 -13.35 9.44
CA TYR A 289 10.09 -13.39 9.39
C TYR A 289 10.65 -12.72 10.64
N LYS A 290 11.86 -13.08 11.02
CA LYS A 290 12.66 -12.28 11.95
C LYS A 290 13.44 -11.23 11.17
N ASN A 291 13.83 -10.14 11.84
CA ASN A 291 14.75 -9.15 11.28
C ASN A 291 16.04 -9.79 10.72
N GLU A 292 16.57 -10.83 11.39
CA GLU A 292 17.79 -11.54 10.95
C GLU A 292 17.65 -12.23 9.58
N ASP A 293 16.43 -12.64 9.20
CA ASP A 293 16.17 -13.30 7.90
C ASP A 293 16.42 -12.35 6.71
N PHE A 294 16.48 -11.04 6.96
CA PHE A 294 16.78 -10.00 5.96
C PHE A 294 18.25 -9.59 5.95
N ASN A 295 19.10 -10.11 6.82
CA ASN A 295 20.53 -9.80 6.83
C ASN A 295 21.36 -10.77 5.97
N SER A 296 20.80 -11.94 5.63
CA SER A 296 21.43 -12.99 4.81
C SER A 296 21.17 -12.86 3.31
#